data_AF-A0A177B4L5-F1
#
_entry.id   AF-A0A177B4L5-F1
#
_cell.length_a   1.000
_cell.length_b   1.000
_cell.length_c   1.000
_cell.angle_alpha   90.00
_cell.angle_beta   90.00
_cell.angle_gamma   90.00
#
_symmetry.space_group_name_H-M   'P 1'
#
loop_
_entity.id
_entity.type
_entity.pdbx_description
1 polymer ?
#
loop_
_entity_poly.entity_id
_entity_poly.type
_entity_poly.pdbx_seq_one_letter_code
_entity_poly.pdbx_strand_id
1 'polypeptide(L)'
;MSLDENWLLRLHQIKKSVFRRIKQNYIVEIFLCTIFLYISCCSLFHYQIYTRNPIFDLFVIYIVSFIVGKIAQKINLPALFGVMIAALILRNIPIKNSYKFGSDINEYFKSICRINLIYRNISLCVILMKAGIGLKTKTLKKMSLLVFRLAFIPCIVETITVMLFSHYLLNLTWLWGLILGSVLAAVSPAVIVPSILNLKNKKYGTNRGIPTLIIAACSIDDVLAITIFSVVITLTFRKDNSIFAWIRGPLEAIIGIIVGLIFGFLISKLPLISSTKSNHVNKIKITLLLLTGTAIMLLSLITEFTGAGTLGVLSFSLIVYNRWIKNLNSNDEAEFTKFFEIIWIFFETLLFVTISIEVDIEKINYNDIEWIILTLFLGLFFRMIATTLSLLYSNLKKKEIAFVTLSWIPKATVQAAIGSIALDKAKLAENDIFIQFGQIILTSSILAILITAPVGSILIALTAKKLLTKPESEIYNRPLHHIPDVTYILCMLSWEERSMNFGDIDSELLNTDHAELSKSEDKRQDMFSSLDKLIEYTKTKKNAIRFA
;
A
#
# COMPACT_ATOMS: atom_id res chain seq x y z
N MET A 1 -26.07 -45.20 22.13
CA MET A 1 -25.08 -44.69 21.15
C MET A 1 -25.67 -43.44 20.51
N SER A 2 -25.38 -42.28 21.11
CA SER A 2 -26.02 -41.00 20.82
C SER A 2 -24.97 -39.93 20.53
N LEU A 3 -24.45 -39.97 19.30
CA LEU A 3 -23.64 -38.96 18.62
C LEU A 3 -24.09 -39.13 17.16
N ASP A 4 -24.87 -38.25 16.53
CA ASP A 4 -24.28 -37.11 15.83
C ASP A 4 -25.30 -36.08 15.28
N GLU A 5 -26.53 -36.02 15.79
CA GLU A 5 -27.47 -34.96 15.34
C GLU A 5 -26.97 -33.56 15.71
N ASN A 6 -26.27 -33.42 16.83
CA ASN A 6 -25.63 -32.17 17.24
C ASN A 6 -24.45 -31.77 16.35
N TRP A 7 -23.78 -32.71 15.69
CA TRP A 7 -22.68 -32.42 14.75
C TRP A 7 -23.21 -31.94 13.41
N LEU A 8 -24.29 -32.55 12.91
CA LEU A 8 -24.99 -32.08 11.71
C LEU A 8 -25.62 -30.70 11.92
N LEU A 9 -26.23 -30.44 13.09
CA LEU A 9 -26.74 -29.12 13.46
C LEU A 9 -25.63 -28.09 13.61
N ARG A 10 -24.47 -28.44 14.18
CA ARG A 10 -23.29 -27.56 14.24
C ARG A 10 -22.68 -27.32 12.86
N LEU A 11 -22.60 -28.31 11.98
CA LEU A 11 -22.17 -28.13 10.60
C LEU A 11 -23.17 -27.28 9.82
N HIS A 12 -24.47 -27.41 10.06
CA HIS A 12 -25.48 -26.58 9.43
C HIS A 12 -25.45 -25.14 9.97
N GLN A 13 -25.19 -24.93 11.26
CA GLN A 13 -24.99 -23.61 11.86
C GLN A 13 -23.64 -22.97 11.47
N ILE A 14 -22.57 -23.76 11.30
CA ILE A 14 -21.28 -23.30 10.78
C ILE A 14 -21.42 -22.95 9.30
N LYS A 15 -22.08 -23.80 8.50
CA LYS A 15 -22.38 -23.50 7.09
C LYS A 15 -23.24 -22.25 6.99
N LYS A 16 -24.30 -22.10 7.80
CA LYS A 16 -25.21 -20.94 7.79
C LYS A 16 -24.57 -19.67 8.38
N SER A 17 -23.61 -19.76 9.30
CA SER A 17 -22.86 -18.60 9.83
C SER A 17 -21.67 -18.20 8.97
N VAL A 18 -21.02 -19.15 8.30
CA VAL A 18 -20.04 -18.90 7.24
C VAL A 18 -20.76 -18.30 6.02
N PHE A 19 -21.93 -18.81 5.62
CA PHE A 19 -22.74 -18.25 4.53
C PHE A 19 -23.41 -16.91 4.88
N ARG A 20 -23.76 -16.67 6.15
CA ARG A 20 -24.28 -15.36 6.60
C ARG A 20 -23.19 -14.31 6.87
N ARG A 21 -21.94 -14.73 7.16
CA ARG A 21 -20.77 -13.82 7.18
C ARG A 21 -20.18 -13.59 5.78
N ILE A 22 -20.53 -14.40 4.79
CA ILE A 22 -20.37 -14.04 3.39
C ILE A 22 -21.32 -12.87 3.14
N LYS A 23 -20.72 -11.72 2.83
CA LYS A 23 -21.35 -10.59 2.13
C LYS A 23 -21.99 -11.10 0.83
N GLN A 24 -23.15 -11.73 0.91
CA GLN A 24 -23.95 -12.14 -0.25
C GLN A 24 -24.36 -10.91 -1.05
N ASN A 25 -24.61 -9.78 -0.37
CA ASN A 25 -24.94 -8.50 -1.01
C ASN A 25 -23.81 -7.99 -1.90
N TYR A 26 -22.53 -8.05 -1.52
CA TYR A 26 -21.47 -7.49 -2.36
C TYR A 26 -21.19 -8.31 -3.61
N ILE A 27 -21.33 -9.64 -3.56
CA ILE A 27 -21.12 -10.49 -4.74
C ILE A 27 -22.29 -10.35 -5.71
N VAL A 28 -23.51 -10.29 -5.17
CA VAL A 28 -24.73 -10.05 -5.96
C VAL A 28 -24.73 -8.62 -6.51
N GLU A 29 -24.33 -7.61 -5.75
CA GLU A 29 -24.15 -6.23 -6.22
C GLU A 29 -23.08 -6.14 -7.31
N ILE A 30 -21.93 -6.78 -7.14
CA ILE A 30 -20.89 -6.81 -8.19
C ILE A 30 -21.46 -7.50 -9.42
N PHE A 31 -22.10 -8.66 -9.29
CA PHE A 31 -22.68 -9.39 -10.42
C PHE A 31 -23.78 -8.58 -11.13
N LEU A 32 -24.69 -7.94 -10.40
CA LEU A 32 -25.74 -7.08 -10.93
C LEU A 32 -25.16 -5.81 -11.57
N CYS A 33 -24.15 -5.17 -10.96
CA CYS A 33 -23.46 -4.04 -11.56
C CYS A 33 -22.73 -4.45 -12.84
N THR A 34 -22.14 -5.65 -12.86
CA THR A 34 -21.45 -6.21 -14.03
C THR A 34 -22.43 -6.47 -15.17
N ILE A 35 -23.59 -7.06 -14.86
CA ILE A 35 -24.68 -7.29 -15.82
C ILE A 35 -25.27 -5.96 -16.29
N PHE A 36 -25.53 -5.03 -15.39
CA PHE A 36 -26.05 -3.71 -15.73
C PHE A 36 -25.09 -2.95 -16.64
N LEU A 37 -23.79 -3.01 -16.35
CA LEU A 37 -22.74 -2.43 -17.15
C LEU A 37 -22.60 -3.12 -18.51
N TYR A 38 -22.67 -4.45 -18.57
CA TYR A 38 -22.68 -5.22 -19.81
C TYR A 38 -23.89 -4.86 -20.67
N ILE A 39 -25.10 -4.83 -20.09
CA ILE A 39 -26.34 -4.43 -20.76
C ILE A 39 -26.28 -2.97 -21.21
N SER A 40 -25.73 -2.07 -20.40
CA SER A 40 -25.56 -0.65 -20.75
C SER A 40 -24.55 -0.46 -21.88
N CYS A 41 -23.47 -1.23 -21.91
CA CYS A 41 -22.55 -1.25 -23.05
C CYS A 41 -23.21 -1.87 -24.29
N CYS A 42 -23.99 -2.94 -24.13
CA CYS A 42 -24.74 -3.55 -25.24
C CYS A 42 -25.84 -2.63 -25.80
N SER A 43 -26.40 -1.73 -24.99
CA SER A 43 -27.39 -0.75 -25.43
C SER A 43 -26.76 0.50 -26.05
N LEU A 44 -25.64 1.00 -25.50
CA LEU A 44 -24.91 2.16 -26.04
C LEU A 44 -24.19 1.83 -27.37
N PHE A 45 -23.72 0.60 -27.54
CA PHE A 45 -22.94 0.18 -28.70
C PHE A 45 -23.69 -0.82 -29.59
N HIS A 46 -25.02 -0.73 -29.66
CA HIS A 46 -25.91 -1.72 -30.31
C HIS A 46 -25.49 -2.13 -31.74
N TYR A 47 -24.84 -1.24 -32.50
CA TYR A 47 -24.32 -1.49 -33.85
C TYR A 47 -22.84 -1.93 -33.91
N GLN A 48 -22.07 -1.72 -32.83
CA GLN A 48 -20.62 -1.97 -32.74
C GLN A 48 -20.25 -3.28 -32.01
N ILE A 49 -21.20 -3.96 -31.38
CA ILE A 49 -20.98 -5.29 -30.79
C ILE A 49 -20.62 -6.32 -31.88
N TYR A 50 -21.19 -6.16 -33.08
CA TYR A 50 -20.87 -6.98 -34.26
C TYR A 50 -19.58 -6.53 -34.97
N THR A 51 -19.09 -5.31 -34.72
CA THR A 51 -17.89 -4.75 -35.34
C THR A 51 -16.82 -4.43 -34.29
N ARG A 52 -16.11 -5.49 -33.83
CA ARG A 52 -14.74 -5.46 -33.25
C ARG A 52 -14.35 -4.15 -32.53
N ASN A 53 -15.08 -3.75 -31.48
CA ASN A 53 -14.77 -2.50 -30.76
C ASN A 53 -13.76 -2.77 -29.61
N PRO A 54 -12.56 -2.17 -29.65
CA PRO A 54 -11.53 -2.39 -28.63
C PRO A 54 -11.93 -1.97 -27.22
N ILE A 55 -12.83 -0.99 -27.09
CA ILE A 55 -13.30 -0.50 -25.80
C ILE A 55 -14.15 -1.56 -25.12
N PHE A 56 -14.96 -2.28 -25.90
CA PHE A 56 -15.79 -3.39 -25.39
C PHE A 56 -14.92 -4.56 -24.93
N ASP A 57 -13.91 -4.93 -25.72
CA ASP A 57 -12.96 -5.99 -25.36
C ASP A 57 -12.21 -5.66 -24.07
N LEU A 58 -11.68 -4.44 -23.94
CA LEU A 58 -11.03 -3.96 -22.72
C LEU A 58 -11.99 -4.03 -21.51
N PHE A 59 -13.25 -3.66 -21.72
CA PHE A 59 -14.26 -3.66 -20.67
C PHE A 59 -14.59 -5.06 -20.16
N VAL A 60 -14.77 -6.02 -21.08
CA VAL A 60 -14.99 -7.43 -20.73
C VAL A 60 -13.79 -7.98 -19.98
N ILE A 61 -12.56 -7.74 -20.48
CA ILE A 61 -11.34 -8.20 -19.81
C ILE A 61 -11.23 -7.57 -18.41
N TYR A 62 -11.53 -6.28 -18.27
CA TYR A 62 -11.54 -5.58 -16.99
C TYR A 62 -12.50 -6.24 -15.98
N ILE A 63 -13.74 -6.49 -16.39
CA ILE A 63 -14.77 -7.12 -15.57
C ILE A 63 -14.33 -8.51 -15.09
N VAL A 64 -13.91 -9.37 -16.02
CA VAL A 64 -13.53 -10.75 -15.70
C VAL A 64 -12.33 -10.73 -14.77
N SER A 65 -11.34 -9.88 -15.06
CA SER A 65 -10.14 -9.73 -14.24
C SER A 65 -10.46 -9.21 -12.84
N PHE A 66 -11.39 -8.26 -12.70
CA PHE A 66 -11.84 -7.77 -11.40
C PHE A 66 -12.49 -8.88 -10.56
N ILE A 67 -13.35 -9.71 -11.18
CA ILE A 67 -14.01 -10.84 -10.51
C ILE A 67 -12.97 -11.86 -10.04
N VAL A 68 -12.04 -12.25 -10.92
CA VAL A 68 -10.96 -13.19 -10.57
C VAL A 68 -10.06 -12.61 -9.48
N GLY A 69 -9.76 -11.31 -9.51
CA GLY A 69 -9.03 -10.62 -8.44
C GLY A 69 -9.74 -10.71 -7.08
N LYS A 70 -11.08 -10.55 -7.05
CA LYS A 70 -11.87 -10.75 -5.82
C LYS A 70 -11.89 -12.20 -5.36
N ILE A 71 -11.88 -13.17 -6.27
CA ILE A 71 -11.77 -14.60 -5.94
C ILE A 71 -10.40 -14.89 -5.34
N ALA A 72 -9.31 -14.38 -5.93
CA ALA A 72 -7.95 -14.53 -5.41
C ALA A 72 -7.83 -13.99 -3.97
N GLN A 73 -8.45 -12.84 -3.69
CA GLN A 73 -8.49 -12.26 -2.35
C GLN A 73 -9.15 -13.18 -1.31
N LYS A 74 -10.16 -13.98 -1.70
CA LYS A 74 -10.79 -14.96 -0.80
C LYS A 74 -9.89 -16.15 -0.48
N ILE A 75 -8.94 -16.46 -1.35
CA ILE A 75 -7.97 -17.57 -1.18
C ILE A 75 -6.70 -17.06 -0.46
N ASN A 76 -6.75 -15.86 0.16
CA ASN A 76 -5.60 -15.19 0.79
C ASN A 76 -4.45 -14.83 -0.17
N LEU A 77 -4.72 -14.74 -1.47
CA LEU A 77 -3.76 -14.22 -2.44
C LEU A 77 -4.01 -12.72 -2.68
N PRO A 78 -2.98 -11.93 -3.07
CA PRO A 78 -3.18 -10.54 -3.47
C PRO A 78 -4.19 -10.44 -4.62
N ALA A 79 -5.14 -9.50 -4.55
CA ALA A 79 -6.15 -9.32 -5.61
C ALA A 79 -5.49 -9.03 -6.98
N LEU A 80 -4.39 -8.28 -6.97
CA LEU A 80 -3.57 -7.94 -8.15
C LEU A 80 -3.12 -9.16 -8.95
N PHE A 81 -2.72 -10.23 -8.23
CA PHE A 81 -2.29 -11.48 -8.85
C PHE A 81 -3.41 -12.12 -9.67
N GLY A 82 -4.64 -12.14 -9.13
CA GLY A 82 -5.82 -12.66 -9.84
C GLY A 82 -6.19 -11.82 -11.06
N VAL A 83 -6.12 -10.49 -10.94
CA VAL A 83 -6.38 -9.56 -12.05
C VAL A 83 -5.42 -9.82 -13.22
N MET A 84 -4.12 -9.91 -12.93
CA MET A 84 -3.10 -10.11 -13.97
C MET A 84 -3.22 -11.47 -14.66
N ILE A 85 -3.40 -12.55 -13.90
CA ILE A 85 -3.52 -13.89 -14.47
C ILE A 85 -4.75 -13.98 -15.38
N ALA A 86 -5.89 -13.42 -14.96
CA ALA A 86 -7.08 -13.39 -15.80
C ALA A 86 -6.84 -12.64 -17.11
N ALA A 87 -6.23 -11.46 -17.05
CA ALA A 87 -5.93 -10.67 -18.24
C ALA A 87 -4.92 -11.35 -19.17
N LEU A 88 -3.84 -11.94 -18.63
CA LEU A 88 -2.85 -12.71 -19.40
C LEU A 88 -3.49 -13.91 -20.09
N ILE A 89 -4.33 -14.66 -19.37
CA ILE A 89 -5.04 -15.82 -19.93
C ILE A 89 -6.00 -15.37 -21.04
N LEU A 90 -6.83 -14.36 -20.79
CA LEU A 90 -7.79 -13.86 -21.78
C LEU A 90 -7.11 -13.32 -23.05
N ARG A 91 -5.94 -12.70 -22.90
CA ARG A 91 -5.12 -12.24 -24.03
C ARG A 91 -4.55 -13.38 -24.87
N ASN A 92 -4.11 -14.46 -24.22
CA ASN A 92 -3.32 -15.51 -24.87
C ASN A 92 -4.11 -16.80 -25.18
N ILE A 93 -5.38 -16.94 -24.76
CA ILE A 93 -6.24 -18.05 -25.20
C ILE A 93 -6.64 -17.83 -26.67
N PRO A 94 -6.33 -18.78 -27.59
CA PRO A 94 -6.85 -18.76 -28.94
C PRO A 94 -8.33 -19.16 -28.90
N ILE A 95 -9.23 -18.21 -29.06
CA ILE A 95 -10.65 -18.53 -29.22
C ILE A 95 -10.80 -19.08 -30.65
N LYS A 96 -11.20 -20.36 -30.74
CA LYS A 96 -11.39 -21.11 -32.00
C LYS A 96 -12.19 -20.26 -33.00
N ASN A 97 -11.57 -20.01 -34.17
CA ASN A 97 -11.90 -19.04 -35.23
C ASN A 97 -11.18 -17.69 -35.07
N SER A 98 -9.87 -17.67 -35.38
CA SER A 98 -9.09 -16.45 -35.69
C SER A 98 -9.34 -15.25 -34.78
N TYR A 99 -9.52 -15.49 -33.48
CA TYR A 99 -9.75 -14.45 -32.50
C TYR A 99 -8.81 -14.71 -31.32
N LYS A 100 -7.62 -14.10 -31.35
CA LYS A 100 -6.99 -13.74 -30.08
C LYS A 100 -7.57 -12.37 -29.73
N PHE A 101 -7.99 -12.18 -28.49
CA PHE A 101 -8.39 -10.88 -27.98
C PHE A 101 -7.24 -9.88 -28.23
N GLY A 102 -7.39 -9.04 -29.26
CA GLY A 102 -6.43 -8.05 -29.74
C GLY A 102 -5.27 -8.53 -30.63
N SER A 103 -5.38 -9.64 -31.38
CA SER A 103 -4.35 -10.02 -32.38
C SER A 103 -4.60 -9.51 -33.79
N ASP A 104 -5.83 -9.17 -34.14
CA ASP A 104 -6.12 -8.72 -35.49
C ASP A 104 -6.14 -7.19 -35.54
N ILE A 105 -5.37 -6.67 -36.51
CA ILE A 105 -5.40 -5.32 -37.09
C ILE A 105 -4.27 -4.38 -36.62
N ASN A 106 -3.20 -4.31 -37.43
CA ASN A 106 -2.01 -3.45 -37.26
C ASN A 106 -2.31 -1.94 -37.10
N GLU A 107 -3.47 -1.43 -37.53
CA GLU A 107 -3.88 -0.04 -37.28
C GLU A 107 -4.75 0.13 -36.02
N TYR A 108 -5.60 -0.84 -35.69
CA TYR A 108 -6.47 -0.75 -34.50
C TYR A 108 -5.69 -1.06 -33.22
N PHE A 109 -4.65 -1.89 -33.28
CA PHE A 109 -3.71 -2.10 -32.18
C PHE A 109 -2.97 -0.82 -31.80
N LYS A 110 -2.66 0.05 -32.78
CA LYS A 110 -2.03 1.36 -32.54
C LYS A 110 -2.97 2.30 -31.78
N SER A 111 -4.27 2.26 -32.08
CA SER A 111 -5.31 3.00 -31.34
C SER A 111 -5.51 2.46 -29.92
N ILE A 112 -5.50 1.13 -29.73
CA ILE A 112 -5.54 0.49 -28.41
C ILE A 112 -4.31 0.86 -27.58
N CYS A 113 -3.10 0.78 -28.15
CA CYS A 113 -1.86 1.16 -27.45
C CYS A 113 -1.87 2.64 -27.03
N ARG A 114 -2.37 3.56 -27.88
CA ARG A 114 -2.52 4.98 -27.51
C ARG A 114 -3.48 5.17 -26.35
N ILE A 115 -4.62 4.48 -26.38
CA ILE A 115 -5.61 4.50 -25.29
C ILE A 115 -5.03 3.89 -24.01
N ASN A 116 -4.30 2.78 -24.10
CA ASN A 116 -3.60 2.14 -22.98
C ASN A 116 -2.57 3.07 -22.34
N LEU A 117 -1.82 3.82 -23.16
CA LEU A 117 -0.84 4.80 -22.67
C LEU A 117 -1.50 5.94 -21.89
N ILE A 118 -2.65 6.45 -22.38
CA ILE A 118 -3.44 7.47 -21.68
C ILE A 118 -3.91 6.93 -20.32
N TYR A 119 -4.51 5.74 -20.29
CA TYR A 119 -5.01 5.17 -19.06
C TYR A 119 -3.91 4.86 -18.04
N ARG A 120 -2.74 4.40 -18.50
CA ARG A 120 -1.57 4.15 -17.64
C ARG A 120 -1.03 5.45 -17.05
N ASN A 121 -0.97 6.53 -17.81
CA ASN A 121 -0.56 7.85 -17.31
C ASN A 121 -1.56 8.42 -16.29
N ILE A 122 -2.87 8.24 -16.50
CA ILE A 122 -3.89 8.64 -15.52
C ILE A 122 -3.76 7.79 -14.25
N SER A 123 -3.58 6.47 -14.39
CA SER A 123 -3.39 5.56 -13.26
C SER A 123 -2.13 5.90 -12.46
N LEU A 124 -1.03 6.23 -13.15
CA LEU A 124 0.22 6.72 -12.56
C LEU A 124 0.02 8.06 -11.84
N CYS A 125 -0.77 8.99 -12.40
CA CYS A 125 -1.10 10.24 -11.73
C CYS A 125 -1.86 9.98 -10.41
N VAL A 126 -2.88 9.12 -10.45
CA VAL A 126 -3.68 8.77 -9.27
C VAL A 126 -2.84 8.07 -8.20
N ILE A 127 -1.95 7.12 -8.57
CA ILE A 127 -1.10 6.45 -7.58
C ILE A 127 -0.14 7.41 -6.91
N LEU A 128 0.45 8.35 -7.67
CA LEU A 128 1.38 9.33 -7.14
C LEU A 128 0.69 10.35 -6.23
N MET A 129 -0.54 10.76 -6.56
CA MET A 129 -1.37 11.57 -5.65
C MET A 129 -1.67 10.84 -4.35
N LYS A 130 -2.12 9.58 -4.45
CA LYS A 130 -2.40 8.75 -3.27
C LYS A 130 -1.14 8.57 -2.41
N ALA A 131 0.02 8.34 -3.03
CA ALA A 131 1.30 8.23 -2.34
C ALA A 131 1.66 9.54 -1.64
N GLY A 132 1.60 10.69 -2.31
CA GLY A 132 1.91 11.99 -1.70
C GLY A 132 0.97 12.40 -0.58
N ILE A 133 -0.33 12.08 -0.68
CA ILE A 133 -1.31 12.28 0.40
C ILE A 133 -1.03 11.34 1.58
N GLY A 134 -0.58 10.11 1.32
CA GLY A 134 -0.19 9.15 2.36
C GLY A 134 1.09 9.53 3.12
N LEU A 135 1.93 10.41 2.54
CA LEU A 135 3.20 10.82 3.11
C LEU A 135 3.05 11.88 4.22
N LYS A 136 3.04 11.41 5.47
CA LYS A 136 3.04 12.30 6.65
C LYS A 136 4.39 13.00 6.82
N THR A 137 4.48 14.31 6.55
CA THR A 137 5.76 15.05 6.72
C THR A 137 6.26 15.13 8.15
N LYS A 138 5.41 14.96 9.16
CA LYS A 138 5.91 14.84 10.55
C LYS A 138 6.80 13.60 10.69
N THR A 139 6.49 12.52 9.97
CA THR A 139 7.30 11.30 9.89
C THR A 139 8.55 11.51 9.02
N LEU A 140 8.42 12.25 7.89
CA LEU A 140 9.57 12.62 7.05
C LEU A 140 10.53 13.59 7.77
N LYS A 141 10.04 14.57 8.53
CA LYS A 141 10.89 15.51 9.28
C LYS A 141 11.55 14.85 10.50
N LYS A 142 10.88 13.86 11.09
CA LYS A 142 11.46 12.97 12.12
C LYS A 142 12.21 11.80 11.50
N MET A 143 12.70 11.95 10.26
CA MET A 143 13.49 10.93 9.57
C MET A 143 14.65 10.51 10.46
N SER A 144 14.53 9.30 11.00
CA SER A 144 15.70 8.62 11.51
C SER A 144 16.58 8.31 10.31
N LEU A 145 17.89 8.50 10.47
CA LEU A 145 18.91 8.05 9.50
C LEU A 145 18.65 6.60 9.03
N LEU A 146 18.00 5.79 9.88
CA LEU A 146 17.52 4.45 9.59
C LEU A 146 16.52 4.36 8.41
N VAL A 147 15.51 5.25 8.34
CA VAL A 147 14.52 5.27 7.23
C VAL A 147 15.24 5.54 5.91
N PHE A 148 16.15 6.51 5.92
CA PHE A 148 16.92 6.89 4.73
C PHE A 148 17.83 5.75 4.26
N ARG A 149 18.60 5.14 5.18
CA ARG A 149 19.46 3.99 4.88
C ARG A 149 18.68 2.81 4.32
N LEU A 150 17.51 2.51 4.91
CA LEU A 150 16.65 1.41 4.46
C LEU A 150 16.03 1.66 3.08
N ALA A 151 15.75 2.91 2.72
CA ALA A 151 15.21 3.25 1.40
C ALA A 151 16.30 3.31 0.31
N PHE A 152 17.45 3.94 0.57
CA PHE A 152 18.46 4.20 -0.46
C PHE A 152 19.37 3.00 -0.72
N ILE A 153 19.93 2.39 0.34
CA ILE A 153 20.98 1.38 0.19
C ILE A 153 20.47 0.15 -0.57
N PRO A 154 19.33 -0.48 -0.19
CA PRO A 154 18.85 -1.66 -0.90
C PRO A 154 18.40 -1.35 -2.32
N CYS A 155 17.79 -0.20 -2.55
CA CYS A 155 17.31 0.22 -3.87
C CYS A 155 18.48 0.43 -4.86
N ILE A 156 19.53 1.14 -4.43
CA ILE A 156 20.72 1.37 -5.26
C ILE A 156 21.46 0.05 -5.53
N VAL A 157 21.65 -0.78 -4.50
CA VAL A 157 22.31 -2.08 -4.66
C VAL A 157 21.54 -2.99 -5.61
N GLU A 158 20.21 -3.08 -5.48
CA GLU A 158 19.39 -3.87 -6.41
C GLU A 158 19.45 -3.31 -7.83
N THR A 159 19.38 -1.98 -7.99
CA THR A 159 19.49 -1.33 -9.31
C THR A 159 20.80 -1.68 -10.01
N ILE A 160 21.93 -1.55 -9.30
CA ILE A 160 23.27 -1.83 -9.85
C ILE A 160 23.44 -3.32 -10.14
N THR A 161 22.98 -4.20 -9.24
CA THR A 161 23.11 -5.65 -9.44
C THR A 161 22.26 -6.14 -10.60
N VAL A 162 21.01 -5.69 -10.71
CA VAL A 162 20.17 -6.00 -11.88
C VAL A 162 20.76 -5.41 -13.16
N MET A 163 21.32 -4.20 -13.15
CA MET A 163 22.04 -3.65 -14.31
C MET A 163 23.18 -4.56 -14.75
N LEU A 164 24.04 -4.99 -13.81
CA LEU A 164 25.17 -5.87 -14.12
C LEU A 164 24.70 -7.21 -14.69
N PHE A 165 23.79 -7.90 -14.00
CA PHE A 165 23.33 -9.21 -14.45
C PHE A 165 22.52 -9.14 -15.74
N SER A 166 21.68 -8.13 -15.94
CA SER A 166 20.94 -7.99 -17.19
C SER A 166 21.84 -7.63 -18.38
N HIS A 167 22.94 -6.91 -18.17
CA HIS A 167 23.93 -6.69 -19.22
C HIS A 167 24.57 -8.00 -19.69
N TYR A 168 25.01 -8.85 -18.74
CA TYR A 168 25.72 -10.09 -19.06
C TYR A 168 24.82 -11.28 -19.41
N LEU A 169 23.61 -11.37 -18.84
CA LEU A 169 22.70 -12.51 -19.01
C LEU A 169 21.65 -12.26 -20.10
N LEU A 170 21.19 -11.01 -20.26
CA LEU A 170 20.11 -10.65 -21.20
C LEU A 170 20.63 -9.80 -22.37
N ASN A 171 21.94 -9.58 -22.47
CA ASN A 171 22.60 -8.78 -23.50
C ASN A 171 22.02 -7.35 -23.65
N LEU A 172 21.44 -6.79 -22.57
CA LEU A 172 20.99 -5.41 -22.55
C LEU A 172 22.19 -4.46 -22.55
N THR A 173 22.09 -3.27 -23.15
CA THR A 173 23.15 -2.26 -22.93
C THR A 173 23.10 -1.73 -21.50
N TRP A 174 24.19 -1.12 -21.02
CA TRP A 174 24.27 -0.57 -19.67
C TRP A 174 23.09 0.33 -19.28
N LEU A 175 22.64 1.20 -20.19
CA LEU A 175 21.50 2.08 -19.95
C LEU A 175 20.19 1.28 -19.85
N TRP A 176 19.96 0.31 -20.74
CA TRP A 176 18.79 -0.56 -20.67
C TRP A 176 18.79 -1.46 -19.43
N GLY A 177 19.96 -1.91 -18.99
CA GLY A 177 20.15 -2.61 -17.72
C GLY A 177 19.84 -1.71 -16.50
N LEU A 178 20.21 -0.42 -16.54
CA LEU A 178 19.82 0.55 -15.52
C LEU A 178 18.31 0.84 -15.52
N ILE A 179 17.68 0.89 -16.69
CA ILE A 179 16.21 1.01 -16.80
C ILE A 179 15.57 -0.21 -16.13
N LEU A 180 16.00 -1.42 -16.48
CA LEU A 180 15.48 -2.64 -15.86
C LEU A 180 15.73 -2.66 -14.34
N GLY A 181 16.95 -2.28 -13.91
CA GLY A 181 17.32 -2.22 -12.50
C GLY A 181 16.46 -1.24 -11.71
N SER A 182 16.23 -0.05 -12.24
CA SER A 182 15.37 0.95 -11.58
C SER A 182 13.91 0.53 -11.51
N VAL A 183 13.39 -0.17 -12.53
CA VAL A 183 12.03 -0.74 -12.53
C VAL A 183 11.90 -1.84 -11.48
N LEU A 184 12.87 -2.77 -11.44
CA LEU A 184 12.83 -3.88 -10.50
C LEU A 184 13.12 -3.43 -9.06
N ALA A 185 13.98 -2.44 -8.84
CA ALA A 185 14.40 -2.03 -7.49
C ALA A 185 13.28 -1.47 -6.60
N ALA A 186 12.18 -0.99 -7.20
CA ALA A 186 11.05 -0.46 -6.45
C ALA A 186 10.30 -1.54 -5.67
N VAL A 187 9.94 -1.24 -4.43
CA VAL A 187 9.06 -2.08 -3.62
C VAL A 187 7.59 -1.76 -3.91
N SER A 188 6.64 -2.64 -3.58
CA SER A 188 5.22 -2.27 -3.68
C SER A 188 4.53 -2.01 -2.33
N PRO A 189 4.13 -0.75 -2.08
CA PRO A 189 3.25 -0.41 -0.97
C PRO A 189 1.90 -1.13 -1.03
N ALA A 190 1.37 -1.43 -2.22
CA ALA A 190 0.04 -2.04 -2.36
C ALA A 190 -0.04 -3.44 -1.75
N VAL A 191 1.08 -4.19 -1.75
CA VAL A 191 1.15 -5.52 -1.12
C VAL A 191 1.56 -5.41 0.36
N ILE A 192 2.51 -4.52 0.66
CA ILE A 192 3.09 -4.40 2.00
C ILE A 192 2.17 -3.65 2.95
N VAL A 193 1.69 -2.47 2.56
CA VAL A 193 0.98 -1.54 3.46
C VAL A 193 -0.27 -2.16 4.08
N PRO A 194 -1.17 -2.84 3.35
CA PRO A 194 -2.34 -3.48 3.97
C PRO A 194 -1.94 -4.53 5.02
N SER A 195 -0.91 -5.32 4.72
CA SER A 195 -0.38 -6.36 5.60
C SER A 195 0.22 -5.74 6.87
N ILE A 196 1.04 -4.69 6.71
CA ILE A 196 1.70 -3.98 7.81
C ILE A 196 0.70 -3.17 8.66
N LEU A 197 -0.32 -2.56 8.06
CA LEU A 197 -1.39 -1.87 8.78
C LEU A 197 -2.22 -2.85 9.63
N ASN A 198 -2.52 -4.04 9.10
CA ASN A 198 -3.16 -5.10 9.88
C ASN A 198 -2.31 -5.51 11.10
N LEU A 199 -0.98 -5.57 10.94
CA LEU A 199 -0.07 -5.84 12.06
C LEU A 199 -0.01 -4.70 13.06
N LYS A 200 0.00 -3.45 12.58
CA LYS A 200 -0.06 -2.24 13.42
C LYS A 200 -1.34 -2.22 14.27
N ASN A 201 -2.49 -2.53 13.66
CA ASN A 201 -3.77 -2.62 14.36
C ASN A 201 -3.78 -3.74 15.42
N LYS A 202 -3.09 -4.85 15.14
CA LYS A 202 -2.87 -5.96 16.09
C LYS A 202 -1.73 -5.71 17.09
N LYS A 203 -1.16 -4.50 17.11
CA LYS A 203 -0.03 -4.07 17.95
C LYS A 203 1.26 -4.89 17.78
N TYR A 204 1.48 -5.54 16.64
CA TYR A 204 2.76 -6.22 16.39
C TYR A 204 3.84 -5.22 15.96
N GLY A 205 5.01 -5.25 16.62
CA GLY A 205 6.17 -4.44 16.24
C GLY A 205 6.00 -2.92 16.46
N THR A 206 4.93 -2.50 17.14
CA THR A 206 4.63 -1.08 17.39
C THR A 206 5.61 -0.43 18.36
N ASN A 207 6.17 -1.18 19.31
CA ASN A 207 7.09 -0.68 20.34
C ASN A 207 8.33 -0.02 19.75
N ARG A 208 8.85 -0.60 18.66
CA ARG A 208 10.05 -0.12 17.95
C ARG A 208 9.73 0.58 16.64
N GLY A 209 8.44 0.87 16.41
CA GLY A 209 7.99 1.60 15.24
C GLY A 209 8.20 0.88 13.91
N ILE A 210 8.35 -0.45 13.89
CA ILE A 210 8.65 -1.23 12.66
C ILE A 210 7.60 -1.00 11.57
N PRO A 211 6.27 -1.06 11.84
CA PRO A 211 5.27 -0.75 10.83
C PRO A 211 5.43 0.65 10.22
N THR A 212 5.76 1.64 11.05
CA THR A 212 5.96 3.03 10.60
C THR A 212 7.24 3.17 9.78
N LEU A 213 8.33 2.50 10.18
CA LEU A 213 9.60 2.44 9.45
C LEU A 213 9.39 1.85 8.05
N ILE A 214 8.72 0.70 7.96
CA ILE A 214 8.46 0.01 6.69
C ILE A 214 7.62 0.88 5.76
N ILE A 215 6.50 1.43 6.25
CA ILE A 215 5.61 2.27 5.43
C ILE A 215 6.36 3.51 4.91
N ALA A 216 7.15 4.18 5.78
CA ALA A 216 7.87 5.39 5.38
C ALA A 216 9.00 5.11 4.39
N ALA A 217 9.84 4.10 4.65
CA ALA A 217 10.96 3.77 3.77
C ALA A 217 10.50 3.23 2.41
N CYS A 218 9.39 2.46 2.36
CA CYS A 218 8.82 1.98 1.10
C CYS A 218 8.40 3.15 0.18
N SER A 219 7.79 4.21 0.71
CA SER A 219 7.41 5.36 -0.13
C SER A 219 8.60 6.15 -0.67
N ILE A 220 9.72 6.20 0.06
CA ILE A 220 10.94 6.90 -0.39
C ILE A 220 11.71 6.05 -1.41
N ASP A 221 11.74 4.72 -1.21
CA ASP A 221 12.28 3.75 -2.15
C ASP A 221 11.60 3.88 -3.53
N ASP A 222 10.27 3.97 -3.57
CA ASP A 222 9.50 4.18 -4.80
C ASP A 222 9.87 5.51 -5.49
N VAL A 223 9.97 6.60 -4.73
CA VAL A 223 10.37 7.92 -5.28
C VAL A 223 11.76 7.86 -5.89
N LEU A 224 12.71 7.21 -5.21
CA LEU A 224 14.07 7.04 -5.69
C LEU A 224 14.10 6.23 -6.99
N ALA A 225 13.43 5.07 -7.01
CA ALA A 225 13.39 4.18 -8.16
C ALA A 225 12.77 4.86 -9.40
N ILE A 226 11.62 5.55 -9.23
CA ILE A 226 10.96 6.30 -10.30
C ILE A 226 11.84 7.45 -10.80
N THR A 227 12.58 8.12 -9.91
CA THR A 227 13.51 9.19 -10.29
C THR A 227 14.66 8.64 -11.15
N ILE A 228 15.31 7.56 -10.71
CA ILE A 228 16.40 6.93 -11.46
C ILE A 228 15.88 6.48 -12.83
N PHE A 229 14.73 5.81 -12.88
CA PHE A 229 14.10 5.39 -14.13
C PHE A 229 13.89 6.58 -15.07
N SER A 230 13.31 7.67 -14.57
CA SER A 230 13.00 8.87 -15.37
C SER A 230 14.26 9.52 -15.95
N VAL A 231 15.34 9.56 -15.18
CA VAL A 231 16.64 10.07 -15.64
C VAL A 231 17.20 9.20 -16.76
N VAL A 232 17.28 7.88 -16.53
CA VAL A 232 17.94 6.94 -17.45
C VAL A 232 17.14 6.76 -18.74
N ILE A 233 15.80 6.74 -18.67
CA ILE A 233 14.96 6.63 -19.87
C ILE A 233 15.11 7.86 -20.78
N THR A 234 15.23 9.07 -20.19
CA THR A 234 15.47 10.29 -20.94
C THR A 234 16.86 10.29 -21.58
N LEU A 235 17.87 9.74 -20.91
CA LEU A 235 19.22 9.57 -21.49
C LEU A 235 19.24 8.59 -22.66
N THR A 236 18.49 7.49 -22.57
CA THR A 236 18.51 6.39 -23.55
C THR A 236 17.90 6.78 -24.90
N PHE A 237 16.85 7.61 -24.88
CA PHE A 237 16.08 7.94 -26.09
C PHE A 237 16.47 9.25 -26.77
N ARG A 238 17.54 9.92 -26.32
CA ARG A 238 18.02 11.16 -26.96
C ARG A 238 19.09 10.88 -28.01
N LYS A 239 19.01 11.65 -29.11
CA LYS A 239 19.98 11.62 -30.22
C LYS A 239 21.24 12.47 -29.98
N ASP A 240 21.28 13.29 -28.93
CA ASP A 240 22.34 14.28 -28.72
C ASP A 240 23.36 13.84 -27.64
N ASN A 241 24.64 13.72 -28.00
CA ASN A 241 25.75 13.35 -27.12
C ASN A 241 26.28 14.50 -26.21
N SER A 242 25.49 15.54 -25.93
CA SER A 242 25.99 16.69 -25.17
C SER A 242 26.00 16.43 -23.65
N ILE A 243 26.93 17.08 -22.94
CA ILE A 243 27.01 17.08 -21.46
C ILE A 243 25.69 17.57 -20.82
N PHE A 244 24.95 18.40 -21.53
CA PHE A 244 23.60 18.85 -21.13
C PHE A 244 22.59 17.70 -21.00
N ALA A 245 22.79 16.56 -21.67
CA ALA A 245 21.94 15.39 -21.52
C ALA A 245 22.05 14.77 -20.11
N TRP A 246 23.26 14.68 -19.57
CA TRP A 246 23.53 14.18 -18.22
C TRP A 246 22.91 15.07 -17.13
N ILE A 247 22.89 16.39 -17.36
CA ILE A 247 22.29 17.35 -16.44
C ILE A 247 20.75 17.36 -16.57
N ARG A 248 20.21 17.10 -17.78
CA ARG A 248 18.77 17.18 -18.04
C ARG A 248 17.96 16.28 -17.12
N GLY A 249 18.32 15.01 -16.93
CA GLY A 249 17.56 14.08 -16.09
C GLY A 249 17.36 14.61 -14.65
N PRO A 250 18.44 14.86 -13.89
CA PRO A 250 18.35 15.50 -12.57
C PRO A 250 17.61 16.84 -12.61
N LEU A 251 17.79 17.62 -13.68
CA LEU A 251 17.09 18.88 -13.88
C LEU A 251 15.57 18.68 -14.10
N GLU A 252 15.11 17.65 -14.82
CA GLU A 252 13.68 17.33 -14.96
C GLU A 252 13.10 16.99 -13.58
N ALA A 253 13.85 16.24 -12.77
CA ALA A 253 13.42 15.91 -11.41
C ALA A 253 13.29 17.16 -10.53
N ILE A 254 14.28 18.05 -10.58
CA ILE A 254 14.26 19.32 -9.84
C ILE A 254 13.11 20.21 -10.33
N ILE A 255 12.92 20.35 -11.65
CA ILE A 255 11.81 21.11 -12.24
C ILE A 255 10.47 20.52 -11.78
N GLY A 256 10.31 19.21 -11.84
CA GLY A 256 9.11 18.52 -11.37
C GLY A 256 8.80 18.87 -9.92
N ILE A 257 9.78 18.73 -9.03
CA ILE A 257 9.63 19.12 -7.62
C ILE A 257 9.21 20.58 -7.51
N ILE A 258 9.91 21.52 -8.16
CA ILE A 258 9.60 22.96 -8.11
C ILE A 258 8.17 23.23 -8.58
N VAL A 259 7.77 22.70 -9.73
CA VAL A 259 6.41 22.82 -10.28
C VAL A 259 5.38 22.29 -9.30
N GLY A 260 5.60 21.10 -8.74
CA GLY A 260 4.73 20.51 -7.73
C GLY A 260 4.62 21.37 -6.46
N LEU A 261 5.73 21.92 -5.97
CA LEU A 261 5.75 22.83 -4.84
C LEU A 261 4.94 24.11 -5.11
N ILE A 262 5.12 24.72 -6.27
CA ILE A 262 4.41 25.95 -6.68
C ILE A 262 2.91 25.68 -6.76
N PHE A 263 2.47 24.69 -7.56
CA PHE A 263 1.04 24.39 -7.69
C PHE A 263 0.44 23.92 -6.37
N GLY A 264 1.19 23.15 -5.57
CA GLY A 264 0.72 22.69 -4.26
C GLY A 264 0.49 23.85 -3.31
N PHE A 265 1.39 24.84 -3.33
CA PHE A 265 1.27 26.08 -2.57
C PHE A 265 0.09 26.94 -3.04
N LEU A 266 -0.06 27.13 -4.35
CA LEU A 266 -1.15 27.90 -4.95
C LEU A 266 -2.51 27.33 -4.57
N ILE A 267 -2.70 26.02 -4.75
CA ILE A 267 -3.95 25.34 -4.39
C ILE A 267 -4.20 25.45 -2.89
N SER A 268 -3.18 25.25 -2.05
CA SER A 268 -3.34 25.36 -0.60
C SER A 268 -3.77 26.75 -0.12
N LYS A 269 -3.60 27.80 -0.93
CA LYS A 269 -3.99 29.19 -0.60
C LYS A 269 -5.36 29.61 -1.12
N LEU A 270 -6.03 28.79 -1.95
CA LEU A 270 -7.30 29.21 -2.54
C LEU A 270 -8.38 29.40 -1.45
N PRO A 271 -9.15 30.51 -1.49
CA PRO A 271 -10.16 30.82 -0.46
C PRO A 271 -11.31 29.80 -0.42
N LEU A 272 -11.62 29.15 -1.56
CA LEU A 272 -12.54 28.01 -1.66
C LEU A 272 -12.13 26.82 -0.77
N ILE A 273 -10.84 26.73 -0.42
CA ILE A 273 -10.30 25.69 0.44
C ILE A 273 -10.39 26.08 1.93
N SER A 274 -10.22 27.37 2.23
CA SER A 274 -10.26 27.94 3.58
C SER A 274 -11.68 28.13 4.15
N SER A 275 -12.69 28.21 3.30
CA SER A 275 -14.07 28.43 3.73
C SER A 275 -14.96 27.20 3.55
N THR A 276 -15.90 27.08 4.48
CA THR A 276 -17.10 26.22 4.51
C THR A 276 -16.97 24.70 4.72
N LYS A 277 -17.60 24.26 5.83
CA LYS A 277 -17.74 22.89 6.37
C LYS A 277 -18.82 22.04 5.65
N SER A 278 -19.08 22.26 4.35
CA SER A 278 -20.16 21.54 3.64
C SER A 278 -19.61 20.41 2.76
N ASN A 279 -20.30 19.25 2.75
CA ASN A 279 -19.91 18.07 1.97
C ASN A 279 -19.79 18.34 0.46
N HIS A 280 -20.54 19.31 -0.09
CA HIS A 280 -20.41 19.71 -1.50
C HIS A 280 -19.07 20.37 -1.79
N VAL A 281 -18.54 21.14 -0.83
CA VAL A 281 -17.23 21.80 -0.96
C VAL A 281 -16.11 20.77 -0.95
N ASN A 282 -16.21 19.70 -0.15
CA ASN A 282 -15.24 18.58 -0.15
C ASN A 282 -15.15 17.87 -1.51
N LYS A 283 -16.28 17.69 -2.21
CA LYS A 283 -16.27 17.12 -3.58
C LYS A 283 -15.57 18.02 -4.59
N ILE A 284 -15.85 19.33 -4.57
CA ILE A 284 -15.18 20.32 -5.44
C ILE A 284 -13.68 20.34 -5.18
N LYS A 285 -13.29 20.34 -3.90
CA LYS A 285 -11.92 20.24 -3.39
C LYS A 285 -11.18 19.02 -3.97
N ILE A 286 -11.81 17.84 -3.91
CA ILE A 286 -11.27 16.61 -4.47
C ILE A 286 -11.13 16.70 -6.00
N THR A 287 -12.14 17.20 -6.71
CA THR A 287 -12.10 17.37 -8.17
C THR A 287 -10.98 18.31 -8.59
N LEU A 288 -10.76 19.40 -7.83
CA LEU A 288 -9.67 20.34 -8.07
C LEU A 288 -8.29 19.67 -7.94
N LEU A 289 -8.11 18.80 -6.94
CA LEU A 289 -6.87 18.04 -6.77
C LEU A 289 -6.60 17.10 -7.94
N LEU A 290 -7.63 16.37 -8.39
CA LEU A 290 -7.52 15.50 -9.55
C LEU A 290 -7.20 16.28 -10.83
N LEU A 291 -7.90 17.38 -11.08
CA LEU A 291 -7.69 18.23 -12.25
C LEU A 291 -6.26 18.80 -12.28
N THR A 292 -5.79 19.31 -11.15
CA THR A 292 -4.47 19.96 -11.08
C THR A 292 -3.32 18.98 -11.27
N GLY A 293 -3.33 17.82 -10.61
CA GLY A 293 -2.23 16.88 -10.86
C GLY A 293 -2.35 16.14 -12.20
N THR A 294 -3.54 15.92 -12.75
CA THR A 294 -3.66 15.46 -14.15
C THR A 294 -3.15 16.52 -15.12
N ALA A 295 -3.36 17.82 -14.85
CA ALA A 295 -2.79 18.90 -15.64
C ALA A 295 -1.25 18.97 -15.54
N ILE A 296 -0.66 18.77 -14.34
CA ILE A 296 0.80 18.68 -14.17
C ILE A 296 1.36 17.51 -14.99
N MET A 297 0.71 16.34 -14.92
CA MET A 297 1.11 15.18 -15.71
C MET A 297 1.00 15.46 -17.21
N LEU A 298 -0.10 16.05 -17.66
CA LEU A 298 -0.33 16.39 -19.07
C LEU A 298 0.68 17.43 -19.58
N LEU A 299 1.01 18.45 -18.79
CA LEU A 299 2.04 19.43 -19.12
C LEU A 299 3.41 18.77 -19.32
N SER A 300 3.74 17.78 -18.50
CA SER A 300 5.00 17.03 -18.62
C SER A 300 5.08 16.18 -19.90
N LEU A 301 3.93 15.66 -20.36
CA LEU A 301 3.85 14.90 -21.59
C LEU A 301 4.00 15.82 -22.81
N ILE A 302 3.37 17.00 -22.79
CA ILE A 302 3.47 18.00 -23.87
C ILE A 302 4.90 18.54 -23.98
N THR A 303 5.55 18.80 -22.86
CA THR A 303 6.91 19.38 -22.83
C THR A 303 8.01 18.32 -23.01
N GLU A 304 7.64 17.04 -23.14
CA GLU A 304 8.55 15.88 -23.18
C GLU A 304 9.41 15.68 -21.92
N PHE A 305 9.16 16.43 -20.84
CA PHE A 305 9.80 16.28 -19.54
C PHE A 305 9.04 15.25 -18.68
N THR A 306 8.93 14.02 -19.17
CA THR A 306 8.12 12.97 -18.52
C THR A 306 8.51 12.70 -17.05
N GLY A 307 9.79 12.85 -16.70
CA GLY A 307 10.25 12.74 -15.31
C GLY A 307 9.74 13.86 -14.40
N ALA A 308 9.59 15.07 -14.93
CA ALA A 308 9.09 16.22 -14.19
C ALA A 308 7.62 16.05 -13.78
N GLY A 309 6.80 15.39 -14.63
CA GLY A 309 5.39 15.15 -14.34
C GLY A 309 5.16 14.26 -13.13
N THR A 310 5.87 13.12 -13.08
CA THR A 310 5.71 12.16 -11.99
C THR A 310 6.10 12.77 -10.63
N LEU A 311 7.30 13.37 -10.56
CA LEU A 311 7.79 14.03 -9.35
C LEU A 311 7.00 15.30 -9.00
N GLY A 312 6.46 16.00 -10.02
CA GLY A 312 5.59 17.14 -9.83
C GLY A 312 4.26 16.76 -9.18
N VAL A 313 3.60 15.70 -9.64
CA VAL A 313 2.34 15.21 -9.03
C VAL A 313 2.57 14.73 -7.60
N LEU A 314 3.67 14.02 -7.34
CA LEU A 314 4.02 13.54 -6.01
C LEU A 314 4.34 14.70 -5.04
N SER A 315 5.14 15.67 -5.48
CA SER A 315 5.49 16.85 -4.68
C SER A 315 4.29 17.75 -4.44
N PHE A 316 3.44 17.93 -5.45
CA PHE A 316 2.16 18.64 -5.37
C PHE A 316 1.25 18.06 -4.28
N SER A 317 0.96 16.76 -4.38
CA SER A 317 0.06 16.07 -3.45
C SER A 317 0.59 16.05 -2.02
N LEU A 318 1.92 15.94 -1.85
CA LEU A 318 2.56 16.10 -0.55
C LEU A 318 2.34 17.50 0.03
N ILE A 319 2.57 18.57 -0.72
CA ILE A 319 2.38 19.94 -0.19
C ILE A 319 0.92 20.20 0.18
N VAL A 320 0.00 19.80 -0.68
CA VAL A 320 -1.44 19.87 -0.42
C VAL A 320 -1.79 19.16 0.89
N TYR A 321 -1.30 17.93 1.09
CA TYR A 321 -1.59 17.19 2.32
C TYR A 321 -1.11 17.95 3.55
N ASN A 322 0.10 18.48 3.52
CA ASN A 322 0.72 19.07 4.70
C ASN A 322 0.24 20.47 5.06
N ARG A 323 -0.10 21.27 4.06
CA ARG A 323 -0.60 22.64 4.25
C ARG A 323 -2.09 22.66 4.56
N TRP A 324 -2.83 21.71 3.99
CA TRP A 324 -4.29 21.74 4.03
C TRP A 324 -4.89 20.46 4.63
N ILE A 325 -4.78 19.30 4.00
CA ILE A 325 -5.55 18.09 4.41
C ILE A 325 -5.28 17.70 5.87
N LYS A 326 -4.03 17.77 6.30
CA LYS A 326 -3.59 17.44 7.67
C LYS A 326 -4.16 18.37 8.75
N ASN A 327 -4.58 19.58 8.38
CA ASN A 327 -5.17 20.56 9.30
C ASN A 327 -6.70 20.46 9.34
N LEU A 328 -7.30 19.57 8.55
CA LEU A 328 -8.73 19.28 8.60
C LEU A 328 -9.08 18.44 9.82
N ASN A 329 -10.39 18.31 10.10
CA ASN A 329 -10.87 17.37 11.11
C ASN A 329 -10.55 15.93 10.69
N SER A 330 -10.43 15.03 11.68
CA SER A 330 -10.13 13.61 11.43
C SER A 330 -11.10 12.95 10.44
N ASN A 331 -12.38 13.33 10.47
CA ASN A 331 -13.40 12.80 9.57
C ASN A 331 -13.16 13.24 8.11
N ASP A 332 -12.82 14.51 7.89
CA ASP A 332 -12.54 15.05 6.56
C ASP A 332 -11.25 14.44 6.00
N GLU A 333 -10.16 14.37 6.79
CA GLU A 333 -8.90 13.70 6.37
C GLU A 333 -9.15 12.25 5.94
N ALA A 334 -9.99 11.53 6.68
CA ALA A 334 -10.38 10.17 6.36
C ALA A 334 -11.23 10.09 5.08
N GLU A 335 -12.12 11.07 4.82
CA GLU A 335 -12.91 11.15 3.59
C GLU A 335 -12.00 11.30 2.37
N PHE A 336 -11.04 12.24 2.39
CA PHE A 336 -10.07 12.43 1.30
C PHE A 336 -9.27 11.15 1.04
N THR A 337 -8.72 10.55 2.10
CA THR A 337 -7.90 9.32 1.99
C THR A 337 -8.73 8.19 1.38
N LYS A 338 -9.96 7.98 1.88
CA LYS A 338 -10.87 6.94 1.40
C LYS A 338 -11.30 7.17 -0.06
N PHE A 339 -11.50 8.41 -0.48
CA PHE A 339 -11.84 8.72 -1.86
C PHE A 339 -10.71 8.32 -2.83
N PHE A 340 -9.46 8.70 -2.52
CA PHE A 340 -8.30 8.28 -3.31
C PHE A 340 -8.08 6.76 -3.27
N GLU A 341 -8.40 6.10 -2.16
CA GLU A 341 -8.41 4.63 -2.10
C GLU A 341 -9.45 4.00 -3.05
N ILE A 342 -10.67 4.53 -3.08
CA ILE A 342 -11.75 4.02 -3.95
C ILE A 342 -11.39 4.21 -5.43
N ILE A 343 -10.95 5.41 -5.80
CA ILE A 343 -10.51 5.68 -7.19
C ILE A 343 -9.32 4.79 -7.56
N TRP A 344 -8.38 4.60 -6.63
CA TRP A 344 -7.24 3.73 -6.87
C TRP A 344 -7.66 2.30 -7.18
N ILE A 345 -8.63 1.70 -6.50
CA ILE A 345 -9.07 0.32 -6.79
C ILE A 345 -9.48 0.14 -8.26
N PHE A 346 -10.14 1.15 -8.84
CA PHE A 346 -10.51 1.15 -10.26
C PHE A 346 -9.28 1.23 -11.17
N PHE A 347 -8.43 2.25 -10.98
CA PHE A 347 -7.25 2.45 -11.82
C PHE A 347 -6.17 1.37 -11.62
N GLU A 348 -6.08 0.79 -10.43
CA GLU A 348 -5.23 -0.35 -10.12
C GLU A 348 -5.61 -1.53 -11.00
N THR A 349 -6.89 -1.92 -11.00
CA THR A 349 -7.38 -3.02 -11.85
C THR A 349 -7.12 -2.72 -13.32
N LEU A 350 -7.40 -1.50 -13.77
CA LEU A 350 -7.19 -1.08 -15.16
C LEU A 350 -5.69 -1.13 -15.55
N LEU A 351 -4.80 -0.63 -14.69
CA LEU A 351 -3.37 -0.62 -14.89
C LEU A 351 -2.80 -2.05 -15.00
N PHE A 352 -3.24 -2.96 -14.12
CA PHE A 352 -2.80 -4.36 -14.17
C PHE A 352 -3.38 -5.15 -15.35
N VAL A 353 -4.59 -4.81 -15.80
CA VAL A 353 -5.18 -5.37 -17.03
C VAL A 353 -4.41 -4.90 -18.26
N THR A 354 -4.16 -3.60 -18.38
CA THR A 354 -3.49 -3.01 -19.56
C THR A 354 -2.06 -3.50 -19.72
N ILE A 355 -1.27 -3.60 -18.65
CA ILE A 355 0.08 -4.16 -18.74
C ILE A 355 0.06 -5.65 -19.12
N SER A 356 -0.92 -6.41 -18.65
CA SER A 356 -1.04 -7.85 -18.91
C SER A 356 -1.43 -8.15 -20.36
N ILE A 357 -2.34 -7.35 -20.94
CA ILE A 357 -2.75 -7.46 -22.34
C ILE A 357 -1.60 -7.12 -23.29
N GLU A 358 -0.69 -6.24 -22.86
CA GLU A 358 0.47 -5.82 -23.68
C GLU A 358 1.45 -6.98 -23.93
N VAL A 359 1.42 -8.04 -23.11
CA VAL A 359 2.28 -9.20 -23.26
C VAL A 359 1.68 -10.26 -24.17
N ASP A 360 2.45 -10.59 -25.20
CA ASP A 360 2.18 -11.63 -26.19
C ASP A 360 3.14 -12.80 -25.92
N ILE A 361 2.63 -13.90 -25.35
CA ILE A 361 3.45 -15.03 -24.90
C ILE A 361 4.16 -15.69 -26.09
N GLU A 362 3.56 -15.65 -27.28
CA GLU A 362 4.15 -16.24 -28.49
C GLU A 362 5.38 -15.48 -28.99
N LYS A 363 5.52 -14.20 -28.62
CA LYS A 363 6.68 -13.36 -29.00
C LYS A 363 7.82 -13.44 -27.99
N ILE A 364 7.62 -14.08 -26.85
CA ILE A 364 8.65 -14.20 -25.82
C ILE A 364 9.48 -15.45 -26.11
N ASN A 365 10.79 -15.28 -26.26
CA ASN A 365 11.70 -16.43 -26.33
C ASN A 365 11.77 -17.11 -24.95
N TYR A 366 11.57 -18.41 -24.92
CA TYR A 366 11.63 -19.19 -23.68
C TYR A 366 12.98 -19.07 -22.96
N ASN A 367 14.09 -19.00 -23.70
CA ASN A 367 15.42 -18.84 -23.13
C ASN A 367 15.56 -17.52 -22.34
N ASP A 368 14.93 -16.44 -22.81
CA ASP A 368 15.01 -15.15 -22.14
C ASP A 368 14.27 -15.18 -20.78
N ILE A 369 13.22 -15.98 -20.65
CA ILE A 369 12.45 -16.13 -19.40
C ILE A 369 13.34 -16.69 -18.28
N GLU A 370 14.16 -17.69 -18.56
CA GLU A 370 15.05 -18.31 -17.57
C GLU A 370 16.08 -17.29 -17.05
N TRP A 371 16.70 -16.55 -17.95
CA TRP A 371 17.67 -15.49 -17.61
C TRP A 371 17.04 -14.31 -16.88
N ILE A 372 15.79 -13.95 -17.22
CA ILE A 372 15.02 -12.92 -16.51
C ILE A 372 14.75 -13.36 -15.07
N ILE A 373 14.30 -14.61 -14.88
CA ILE A 373 14.02 -15.17 -13.55
C ILE A 373 15.31 -15.21 -12.72
N LEU A 374 16.42 -15.66 -13.31
CA LEU A 374 17.72 -15.69 -12.64
C LEU A 374 18.16 -14.28 -12.22
N THR A 375 18.04 -13.29 -13.12
CA THR A 375 18.37 -11.88 -12.85
C THR A 375 17.53 -11.33 -11.70
N LEU A 376 16.23 -11.64 -11.66
CA LEU A 376 15.32 -11.25 -10.59
C LEU A 376 15.75 -11.83 -9.23
N PHE A 377 16.09 -13.12 -9.18
CA PHE A 377 16.52 -13.77 -7.94
C PHE A 377 17.86 -13.21 -7.44
N LEU A 378 18.82 -12.97 -8.33
CA LEU A 378 20.09 -12.36 -7.98
C LEU A 378 19.90 -10.92 -7.44
N GLY A 379 19.07 -10.11 -8.10
CA GLY A 379 18.71 -8.78 -7.61
C GLY A 379 18.10 -8.81 -6.20
N LEU A 380 17.13 -9.70 -5.98
CA LEU A 380 16.50 -9.89 -4.66
C LEU A 380 17.49 -10.39 -3.60
N PHE A 381 18.41 -11.28 -3.96
CA PHE A 381 19.43 -11.80 -3.05
C PHE A 381 20.32 -10.68 -2.52
N PHE A 382 20.90 -9.88 -3.42
CA PHE A 382 21.72 -8.73 -3.01
C PHE A 382 20.90 -7.64 -2.30
N ARG A 383 19.64 -7.44 -2.69
CA ARG A 383 18.70 -6.56 -1.95
C ARG A 383 18.54 -7.00 -0.50
N MET A 384 18.38 -8.30 -0.23
CA MET A 384 18.23 -8.82 1.14
C MET A 384 19.49 -8.60 1.98
N ILE A 385 20.68 -8.79 1.39
CA ILE A 385 21.96 -8.47 2.05
C ILE A 385 22.02 -6.98 2.37
N ALA A 386 21.79 -6.13 1.37
CA ALA A 386 21.82 -4.67 1.52
C ALA A 386 20.81 -4.17 2.56
N THR A 387 19.60 -4.74 2.58
CA THR A 387 18.57 -4.44 3.58
C THR A 387 19.04 -4.79 4.98
N THR A 388 19.65 -5.96 5.15
CA THR A 388 20.18 -6.38 6.46
C THR A 388 21.31 -5.47 6.91
N LEU A 389 22.25 -5.12 6.02
CA LEU A 389 23.35 -4.18 6.30
C LEU A 389 22.84 -2.77 6.65
N SER A 390 21.76 -2.32 6.00
CA SER A 390 21.14 -1.02 6.29
C SER A 390 20.59 -0.92 7.71
N LEU A 391 20.27 -2.07 8.34
CA LEU A 391 19.66 -2.17 9.66
C LEU A 391 20.66 -2.54 10.79
N LEU A 392 21.92 -2.86 10.50
CA LEU A 392 22.89 -3.38 11.49
C LEU A 392 23.19 -2.42 12.66
N TYR A 393 23.01 -1.11 12.47
CA TYR A 393 23.20 -0.10 13.53
C TYR A 393 21.87 0.50 14.00
N SER A 394 20.81 -0.30 13.95
CA SER A 394 19.50 0.09 14.46
C SER A 394 19.25 -0.51 15.83
N ASN A 395 18.34 0.08 16.60
CA ASN A 395 17.89 -0.49 17.87
C ASN A 395 17.01 -1.75 17.70
N LEU A 396 16.98 -2.40 16.53
CA LEU A 396 16.14 -3.56 16.21
C LEU A 396 16.80 -4.89 16.62
N LYS A 397 16.00 -5.90 17.02
CA LYS A 397 16.49 -7.25 17.32
C LYS A 397 16.79 -7.97 16.01
N LYS A 398 17.69 -8.97 16.02
CA LYS A 398 17.97 -9.82 14.84
C LYS A 398 16.70 -10.41 14.19
N LYS A 399 15.72 -10.82 15.00
CA LYS A 399 14.41 -11.32 14.52
C LYS A 399 13.61 -10.23 13.80
N GLU A 400 13.63 -9.00 14.30
CA GLU A 400 12.94 -7.86 13.71
C GLU A 400 13.62 -7.41 12.41
N ILE A 401 14.95 -7.44 12.37
CA ILE A 401 15.73 -7.19 11.14
C ILE A 401 15.34 -8.20 10.07
N ALA A 402 15.30 -9.50 10.39
CA ALA A 402 14.86 -10.53 9.45
C ALA A 402 13.43 -10.30 8.95
N PHE A 403 12.51 -9.85 9.82
CA PHE A 403 11.15 -9.51 9.40
C PHE A 403 11.14 -8.35 8.39
N VAL A 404 11.89 -7.26 8.67
CA VAL A 404 11.98 -6.12 7.76
C VAL A 404 12.57 -6.55 6.41
N THR A 405 13.65 -7.33 6.42
CA THR A 405 14.28 -7.85 5.20
C THR A 405 13.30 -8.68 4.36
N LEU A 406 12.55 -9.60 4.97
CA LEU A 406 11.57 -10.42 4.25
C LEU A 406 10.37 -9.61 3.75
N SER A 407 10.00 -8.55 4.47
CA SER A 407 8.92 -7.65 4.03
C SER A 407 9.29 -6.82 2.80
N TRP A 408 10.58 -6.74 2.44
CA TRP A 408 11.12 -5.92 1.35
C TRP A 408 11.16 -6.65 -0.02
N ILE A 409 10.62 -7.86 -0.10
CA ILE A 409 10.57 -8.71 -1.32
C ILE A 409 9.47 -8.31 -2.31
N PRO A 410 8.22 -7.99 -1.90
CA PRO A 410 7.12 -7.76 -2.84
C PRO A 410 7.38 -6.65 -3.87
N LYS A 411 7.18 -6.98 -5.16
CA LYS A 411 7.14 -6.07 -6.31
C LYS A 411 5.75 -6.11 -6.94
N ALA A 412 5.18 -4.97 -7.33
CA ALA A 412 3.86 -4.89 -7.93
C ALA A 412 3.63 -3.57 -8.71
N THR A 413 3.23 -2.52 -7.99
CA THR A 413 2.61 -1.31 -8.56
C THR A 413 3.55 -0.45 -9.38
N VAL A 414 4.79 -0.26 -8.95
CA VAL A 414 5.74 0.57 -9.71
C VAL A 414 6.10 -0.13 -11.01
N GLN A 415 6.42 -1.43 -10.94
CA GLN A 415 6.69 -2.26 -12.12
C GLN A 415 5.55 -2.19 -13.13
N ALA A 416 4.31 -2.28 -12.64
CA ALA A 416 3.15 -2.21 -13.49
C ALA A 416 2.91 -0.81 -14.11
N ALA A 417 3.30 0.25 -13.39
CA ALA A 417 3.14 1.62 -13.86
C ALA A 417 4.21 2.00 -14.91
N ILE A 418 5.49 1.78 -14.60
CA ILE A 418 6.61 2.25 -15.44
C ILE A 418 7.22 1.18 -16.36
N GLY A 419 6.93 -0.11 -16.13
CA GLY A 419 7.58 -1.23 -16.83
C GLY A 419 7.37 -1.25 -18.34
N SER A 420 6.24 -0.79 -18.87
CA SER A 420 6.02 -0.74 -20.31
C SER A 420 6.33 0.62 -20.96
N ILE A 421 6.69 1.65 -20.18
CA ILE A 421 7.04 2.98 -20.74
C ILE A 421 8.25 2.87 -21.68
N ALA A 422 9.24 2.03 -21.33
CA ALA A 422 10.41 1.84 -22.16
C ALA A 422 10.07 1.21 -23.52
N LEU A 423 9.15 0.23 -23.52
CA LEU A 423 8.61 -0.36 -24.74
C LEU A 423 7.80 0.66 -25.56
N ASP A 424 6.99 1.48 -24.92
CA ASP A 424 6.19 2.50 -25.61
C ASP A 424 7.10 3.51 -26.33
N LYS A 425 8.16 3.98 -25.66
CA LYS A 425 9.16 4.87 -26.27
C LYS A 425 9.94 4.18 -27.38
N ALA A 426 10.28 2.90 -27.22
CA ALA A 426 10.93 2.11 -28.27
C ALA A 426 10.08 1.97 -29.53
N LYS A 427 8.79 1.69 -29.36
CA LYS A 427 7.81 1.63 -30.46
C LYS A 427 7.67 2.96 -31.18
N LEU A 428 7.67 4.08 -30.45
CA LEU A 428 7.63 5.43 -31.03
C LEU A 428 8.92 5.80 -31.77
N ALA A 429 10.07 5.30 -31.31
CA ALA A 429 11.36 5.51 -31.95
C ALA A 429 11.60 4.58 -33.17
N GLU A 430 10.70 3.62 -33.42
CA GLU A 430 10.77 2.66 -34.55
C GLU A 430 12.12 1.93 -34.64
N ASN A 431 12.71 1.57 -33.50
CA ASN A 431 13.97 0.84 -33.42
C ASN A 431 13.75 -0.59 -32.90
N ASP A 432 13.95 -1.58 -33.76
CA ASP A 432 13.67 -2.99 -33.46
C ASP A 432 14.47 -3.54 -32.26
N ILE A 433 15.73 -3.14 -32.12
CA ILE A 433 16.58 -3.56 -30.99
C ILE A 433 16.02 -3.01 -29.68
N PHE A 434 15.59 -1.73 -29.68
CA PHE A 434 14.98 -1.12 -28.49
C PHE A 434 13.61 -1.71 -28.17
N ILE A 435 12.87 -2.16 -29.19
CA ILE A 435 11.60 -2.85 -28.98
C ILE A 435 11.84 -4.20 -28.28
N GLN A 436 12.86 -4.95 -28.69
CA GLN A 436 13.26 -6.19 -28.00
C GLN A 436 13.66 -5.92 -26.54
N PHE A 437 14.50 -4.92 -26.29
CA PHE A 437 14.87 -4.54 -24.92
C PHE A 437 13.65 -4.10 -24.10
N GLY A 438 12.75 -3.32 -24.68
CA GLY A 438 11.49 -2.93 -24.06
C GLY A 438 10.59 -4.12 -23.72
N GLN A 439 10.53 -5.14 -24.58
CA GLN A 439 9.80 -6.39 -24.32
C GLN A 439 10.42 -7.18 -23.17
N ILE A 440 11.76 -7.27 -23.09
CA ILE A 440 12.45 -7.89 -21.96
C ILE A 440 12.10 -7.18 -20.65
N ILE A 441 12.09 -5.85 -20.62
CA ILE A 441 11.75 -5.07 -19.43
C ILE A 441 10.29 -5.27 -19.02
N LEU A 442 9.36 -5.25 -19.98
CA LEU A 442 7.95 -5.50 -19.75
C LEU A 442 7.73 -6.91 -19.17
N THR A 443 8.30 -7.93 -19.81
CA THR A 443 8.20 -9.33 -19.37
C THR A 443 8.81 -9.53 -17.98
N SER A 444 9.98 -8.93 -17.72
CA SER A 444 10.63 -8.93 -16.41
C SER A 444 9.74 -8.29 -15.34
N SER A 445 9.08 -7.18 -15.66
CA SER A 445 8.15 -6.50 -14.77
C SER A 445 6.99 -7.42 -14.41
N ILE A 446 6.37 -8.09 -15.38
CA ILE A 446 5.25 -9.00 -15.13
C ILE A 446 5.69 -10.21 -14.29
N LEU A 447 6.80 -10.86 -14.63
CA LEU A 447 7.31 -12.01 -13.88
C LEU A 447 7.66 -11.61 -12.44
N ALA A 448 8.28 -10.44 -12.25
CA ALA A 448 8.54 -9.90 -10.92
C ALA A 448 7.25 -9.75 -10.11
N ILE A 449 6.18 -9.21 -10.69
CA ILE A 449 4.90 -9.06 -9.99
C ILE A 449 4.29 -10.43 -9.65
N LEU A 450 4.20 -11.33 -10.63
CA LEU A 450 3.56 -12.64 -10.49
C LEU A 450 4.26 -13.52 -9.44
N ILE A 451 5.60 -13.44 -9.36
CA ILE A 451 6.37 -14.25 -8.42
C ILE A 451 6.42 -13.59 -7.03
N THR A 452 6.83 -12.32 -6.95
CA THR A 452 7.22 -11.72 -5.67
C THR A 452 6.05 -11.20 -4.84
N ALA A 453 4.95 -10.75 -5.47
CA ALA A 453 3.78 -10.27 -4.73
C ALA A 453 3.12 -11.36 -3.87
N PRO A 454 2.78 -12.55 -4.40
CA PRO A 454 2.21 -13.62 -3.58
C PRO A 454 3.23 -14.14 -2.56
N VAL A 455 4.47 -14.42 -2.97
CA VAL A 455 5.53 -14.90 -2.08
C VAL A 455 5.74 -13.96 -0.91
N GLY A 456 5.88 -12.65 -1.18
CA GLY A 456 6.09 -11.67 -0.14
C GLY A 456 4.87 -11.47 0.77
N SER A 457 3.64 -11.55 0.25
CA SER A 457 2.44 -11.49 1.09
C SER A 457 2.35 -12.67 2.08
N ILE A 458 2.70 -13.88 1.61
CA ILE A 458 2.73 -15.10 2.43
C ILE A 458 3.85 -14.99 3.48
N LEU A 459 5.05 -14.55 3.08
CA LEU A 459 6.17 -14.36 3.99
C LEU A 459 5.86 -13.36 5.09
N ILE A 460 5.24 -12.21 4.77
CA ILE A 460 4.83 -11.23 5.78
C ILE A 460 3.81 -11.86 6.74
N ALA A 461 2.80 -12.57 6.22
CA ALA A 461 1.76 -13.17 7.05
C ALA A 461 2.30 -14.25 8.02
N LEU A 462 3.24 -15.09 7.55
CA LEU A 462 3.83 -16.18 8.33
C LEU A 462 4.89 -15.69 9.32
N THR A 463 5.73 -14.76 8.90
CA THR A 463 6.87 -14.31 9.72
C THR A 463 6.47 -13.28 10.75
N ALA A 464 5.42 -12.48 10.51
CA ALA A 464 4.99 -11.43 11.43
C ALA A 464 4.74 -11.93 12.86
N LYS A 465 3.98 -13.01 13.02
CA LYS A 465 3.67 -13.55 14.35
C LYS A 465 4.87 -14.17 15.06
N LYS A 466 5.84 -14.71 14.30
CA LYS A 466 7.01 -15.41 14.82
C LYS A 466 8.17 -14.46 15.17
N LEU A 467 8.31 -13.39 14.40
CA LEU A 467 9.46 -12.48 14.48
C LEU A 467 9.17 -11.17 15.20
N LEU A 468 7.91 -10.71 15.23
CA LEU A 468 7.53 -9.47 15.91
C LEU A 468 6.94 -9.75 17.29
N THR A 469 7.36 -8.94 18.26
CA THR A 469 6.76 -8.91 19.59
C THR A 469 5.55 -7.98 19.62
N LYS A 470 4.52 -8.37 20.37
CA LYS A 470 3.50 -7.43 20.83
C LYS A 470 4.08 -6.62 22.00
N PRO A 471 3.59 -5.39 22.26
CA PRO A 471 3.71 -4.84 23.60
C PRO A 471 3.17 -5.88 24.57
N GLU A 472 3.97 -6.24 25.56
CA GLU A 472 3.43 -6.75 26.81
C GLU A 472 2.42 -5.70 27.26
N SER A 473 1.14 -6.00 27.09
CA SER A 473 0.14 -5.37 27.92
C SER A 473 0.58 -5.66 29.35
N GLU A 474 0.76 -4.61 30.13
CA GLU A 474 0.67 -4.62 31.59
C GLU A 474 0.01 -5.92 32.06
N ILE A 475 0.80 -6.79 32.69
CA ILE A 475 0.31 -7.97 33.41
C ILE A 475 -0.64 -7.54 34.57
N TYR A 476 -0.85 -6.23 34.78
CA TYR A 476 -1.86 -5.67 35.68
C TYR A 476 -3.30 -5.64 35.18
N ASN A 477 -3.59 -6.04 33.92
CA ASN A 477 -4.97 -6.25 33.47
C ASN A 477 -5.26 -7.75 33.26
N ARG A 478 -5.07 -8.56 34.32
CA ARG A 478 -6.01 -9.67 34.51
C ARG A 478 -7.37 -9.01 34.74
N PRO A 479 -8.47 -9.45 34.11
CA PRO A 479 -9.77 -9.05 34.59
C PRO A 479 -9.82 -9.43 36.07
N LEU A 480 -10.11 -8.47 36.94
CA LEU A 480 -10.49 -8.73 38.31
C LEU A 480 -11.85 -9.46 38.31
N HIS A 481 -11.93 -10.63 37.70
CA HIS A 481 -12.95 -11.60 38.05
C HIS A 481 -12.47 -12.25 39.33
N HIS A 482 -13.08 -11.83 40.44
CA HIS A 482 -12.77 -12.16 41.85
C HIS A 482 -11.76 -11.26 42.57
N ILE A 483 -11.96 -9.95 42.51
CA ILE A 483 -11.92 -9.21 43.78
C ILE A 483 -13.39 -8.87 44.08
N PRO A 484 -13.93 -9.26 45.25
CA PRO A 484 -15.27 -8.82 45.64
C PRO A 484 -15.29 -7.31 45.52
N ASP A 485 -16.37 -6.74 44.97
CA ASP A 485 -16.53 -5.29 44.82
C ASP A 485 -15.95 -4.57 46.03
N VAL A 486 -15.26 -3.45 45.83
CA VAL A 486 -14.83 -2.60 46.95
C VAL A 486 -16.03 -2.26 47.84
N THR A 487 -17.23 -2.20 47.26
CA THR A 487 -18.53 -2.13 47.93
C THR A 487 -18.85 -3.36 48.78
N TYR A 488 -18.48 -4.58 48.37
CA TYR A 488 -18.65 -5.84 49.12
C TYR A 488 -17.62 -6.00 50.25
N ILE A 489 -16.39 -5.52 50.04
CA ILE A 489 -15.36 -5.44 51.10
C ILE A 489 -15.75 -4.36 52.12
N LEU A 490 -16.26 -3.21 51.66
CA LEU A 490 -16.84 -2.17 52.52
C LEU A 490 -18.12 -2.64 53.21
N CYS A 491 -18.94 -3.50 52.57
CA CYS A 491 -20.11 -4.11 53.21
C CYS A 491 -19.71 -5.14 54.27
N MET A 492 -18.66 -5.95 54.03
CA MET A 492 -18.14 -6.86 55.05
C MET A 492 -17.48 -6.12 56.21
N LEU A 493 -16.73 -5.06 55.93
CA LEU A 493 -16.12 -4.21 56.96
C LEU A 493 -17.20 -3.42 57.73
N SER A 494 -18.29 -2.97 57.08
CA SER A 494 -19.42 -2.34 57.78
C SER A 494 -20.29 -3.34 58.55
N TRP A 495 -20.24 -4.63 58.17
CA TRP A 495 -20.86 -5.72 58.93
C TRP A 495 -20.01 -6.12 60.15
N GLU A 496 -18.68 -6.07 60.06
CA GLU A 496 -17.76 -6.22 61.20
C GLU A 496 -17.73 -4.99 62.12
N GLU A 497 -17.94 -3.78 61.60
CA GLU A 497 -18.06 -2.53 62.40
C GLU A 497 -19.30 -2.52 63.32
N ARG A 498 -20.32 -3.34 63.07
CA ARG A 498 -21.44 -3.51 64.01
C ARG A 498 -21.07 -4.27 65.29
N SER A 499 -19.83 -4.73 65.42
CA SER A 499 -19.36 -5.48 66.59
C SER A 499 -18.30 -4.77 67.45
N MET A 500 -17.85 -3.56 67.09
CA MET A 500 -16.88 -2.82 67.91
C MET A 500 -17.21 -1.33 68.00
N ASN A 501 -17.51 -0.89 69.22
CA ASN A 501 -17.59 0.52 69.61
C ASN A 501 -16.26 1.23 69.32
N PHE A 502 -16.25 2.11 68.33
CA PHE A 502 -15.32 3.23 68.27
C PHE A 502 -16.13 4.50 68.03
N GLY A 503 -16.10 5.39 69.03
CA GLY A 503 -16.62 6.74 68.90
C GLY A 503 -15.74 7.60 67.99
N ASP A 504 -16.39 8.63 67.46
CA ASP A 504 -15.82 9.83 66.83
C ASP A 504 -15.01 9.64 65.54
N ILE A 505 -15.72 9.54 64.41
CA ILE A 505 -15.21 10.00 63.12
C ILE A 505 -16.33 10.77 62.39
N ASP A 506 -16.03 12.03 62.07
CA ASP A 506 -16.96 13.06 61.56
C ASP A 506 -17.73 12.66 60.30
N SER A 507 -19.05 12.84 60.37
CA SER A 507 -20.05 12.54 59.34
C SER A 507 -20.07 13.52 58.16
N GLU A 508 -18.97 14.23 57.88
CA GLU A 508 -18.90 15.28 56.86
C GLU A 508 -18.22 14.83 55.56
N LEU A 509 -17.50 13.70 55.56
CA LEU A 509 -16.76 13.22 54.37
C LEU A 509 -17.59 12.39 53.38
N LEU A 510 -18.79 11.95 53.77
CA LEU A 510 -19.65 11.10 52.93
C LEU A 510 -20.54 11.88 51.95
N ASN A 511 -20.57 13.23 52.04
CA ASN A 511 -21.50 14.07 51.27
C ASN A 511 -20.85 15.04 50.26
N THR A 512 -19.54 14.95 50.00
CA THR A 512 -18.90 15.88 49.04
C THR A 512 -18.93 15.36 47.60
N ASP A 513 -19.59 16.11 46.72
CA ASP A 513 -19.70 15.88 45.28
C ASP A 513 -18.34 15.79 44.56
N HIS A 514 -18.28 14.95 43.52
CA HIS A 514 -17.09 14.66 42.68
C HIS A 514 -16.38 15.89 42.06
N ALA A 515 -16.97 17.09 42.13
CA ALA A 515 -16.40 18.31 41.57
C ALA A 515 -15.37 19.00 42.49
N GLU A 516 -15.44 18.81 43.82
CA GLU A 516 -14.53 19.49 44.77
C GLU A 516 -13.20 18.78 45.03
N LEU A 517 -13.09 17.48 44.69
CA LEU A 517 -11.87 16.67 44.80
C LEU A 517 -10.77 17.02 43.77
N SER A 518 -11.00 18.07 42.97
CA SER A 518 -10.06 18.57 41.96
C SER A 518 -9.10 19.65 42.45
N LYS A 519 -9.21 20.12 43.71
CA LYS A 519 -8.53 21.36 44.15
C LYS A 519 -7.62 21.32 45.40
N SER A 520 -7.29 20.17 46.00
CA SER A 520 -6.17 20.15 46.96
C SER A 520 -5.26 18.93 46.79
N GLU A 521 -3.97 19.18 46.57
CA GLU A 521 -2.93 18.15 46.47
C GLU A 521 -2.75 17.40 47.81
N ASP A 522 -2.92 18.10 48.94
CA ASP A 522 -2.79 17.51 50.29
C ASP A 522 -3.80 16.38 50.56
N LYS A 523 -5.06 16.53 50.14
CA LYS A 523 -6.09 15.48 50.35
C LYS A 523 -5.86 14.25 49.46
N ARG A 524 -5.18 14.39 48.32
CA ARG A 524 -4.75 13.22 47.51
C ARG A 524 -3.59 12.50 48.18
N GLN A 525 -2.61 13.23 48.72
CA GLN A 525 -1.47 12.63 49.40
C GLN A 525 -1.87 11.84 50.64
N ASP A 526 -2.83 12.35 51.44
CA ASP A 526 -3.37 11.61 52.59
C ASP A 526 -4.13 10.35 52.18
N MET A 527 -4.86 10.39 51.06
CA MET A 527 -5.55 9.22 50.53
C MET A 527 -4.56 8.17 50.00
N PHE A 528 -3.48 8.56 49.32
CA PHE A 528 -2.43 7.64 48.87
C PHE A 528 -1.63 7.05 50.04
N SER A 529 -1.30 7.86 51.06
CA SER A 529 -0.71 7.43 52.34
C SER A 529 -1.57 6.37 53.04
N SER A 530 -2.88 6.58 53.06
CA SER A 530 -3.84 5.64 53.66
C SER A 530 -3.96 4.35 52.85
N LEU A 531 -3.89 4.44 51.52
CA LEU A 531 -3.91 3.28 50.62
C LEU A 531 -2.62 2.45 50.74
N ASP A 532 -1.47 3.10 50.84
CA ASP A 532 -0.17 2.44 51.02
C ASP A 532 -0.11 1.71 52.37
N LYS A 533 -0.63 2.32 53.45
CA LYS A 533 -0.78 1.66 54.75
C LYS A 533 -1.71 0.45 54.69
N LEU A 534 -2.80 0.51 53.92
CA LEU A 534 -3.72 -0.63 53.71
C LEU A 534 -3.08 -1.75 52.86
N ILE A 535 -2.27 -1.40 51.87
CA ILE A 535 -1.51 -2.36 51.06
C ILE A 535 -0.39 -3.02 51.89
N GLU A 536 0.25 -2.28 52.78
CA GLU A 536 1.27 -2.80 53.68
C GLU A 536 0.68 -3.70 54.77
N TYR A 537 -0.49 -3.35 55.32
CA TYR A 537 -1.25 -4.18 56.26
C TYR A 537 -1.76 -5.49 55.64
N THR A 538 -2.22 -5.44 54.38
CA THR A 538 -2.65 -6.66 53.66
C THR A 538 -1.46 -7.54 53.24
N LYS A 539 -0.29 -6.97 52.94
CA LYS A 539 0.95 -7.73 52.71
C LYS A 539 1.45 -8.43 53.97
N THR A 540 1.39 -7.77 55.13
CA THR A 540 1.77 -8.38 56.41
C THR A 540 0.83 -9.51 56.82
N LYS A 541 -0.50 -9.34 56.64
CA LYS A 541 -1.48 -10.42 56.90
C LYS A 541 -1.36 -11.60 55.93
N LYS A 542 -1.03 -11.35 54.65
CA LYS A 542 -0.79 -12.40 53.64
C LYS A 542 0.47 -13.22 53.91
N ASN A 543 1.47 -12.62 54.57
CA ASN A 543 2.66 -13.34 55.03
C ASN A 543 2.38 -14.18 56.29
N ALA A 544 1.48 -13.74 57.19
CA ALA A 544 1.04 -14.53 58.34
C ALA A 544 0.25 -15.79 57.94
N ILE A 545 -0.51 -15.74 56.84
CA ILE A 545 -1.28 -16.88 56.30
C ILE A 545 -0.39 -17.86 55.51
N ARG A 546 0.87 -17.51 55.22
CA ARG A 546 1.81 -18.40 54.52
C ARG A 546 2.63 -19.30 55.45
N PHE A 547 2.45 -19.16 56.77
CA PHE A 547 3.18 -19.91 57.80
C PHE A 547 2.26 -20.66 58.79
N ALA A 548 0.97 -20.77 58.48
CA ALA A 548 0.03 -21.73 59.06
C ALA A 548 -0.47 -22.63 57.92
#